data_AF-A0A5P3MST0-F1
#
_entry.id   AF-A0A5P3MST0-F1
#
_cell.length_a   1.000
_cell.length_b   1.000
_cell.length_c   1.000
_cell.angle_alpha   90.00
_cell.angle_beta   90.00
_cell.angle_gamma   90.00
#
_symmetry.space_group_name_H-M   'P 1'
#
loop_
_entity.id
_entity.type
_entity.pdbx_description
1 polymer ?
#
loop_
_entity_poly.entity_id
_entity_poly.type
_entity_poly.pdbx_seq_one_letter_code
_entity_poly.pdbx_strand_id
1 'polypeptide(L)'
;MNRFSSALLLAAPFAVIAPYAVAAQHPAQTQMQQNIDTVLKIARNTSLSEAQKIKQIESYANRYLDYERISAMAVGAPWRNFSVKQKTDFIAAFKDMVVSMYARSALIGAADAKVRLLPNKMTANGKRLDVFSELQTKNGKKYEVAYQLYPAGSIYKIYNFRVDGASLVTIYRNQFNELIKQKGIDGAIAAVKAKSLKKQ
;
A
#
# COMPACT_ATOMS: atom_id res chain seq x y z
N MET A 1 37.52 -16.13 -76.79
CA MET A 1 36.91 -14.94 -76.14
C MET A 1 35.92 -15.42 -75.10
N ASN A 2 36.23 -15.17 -73.83
CA ASN A 2 35.49 -15.51 -72.61
C ASN A 2 34.00 -15.16 -72.68
N ARG A 3 33.13 -15.89 -71.93
CA ARG A 3 32.21 -15.29 -70.92
C ARG A 3 31.85 -16.28 -69.78
N PHE A 4 32.37 -15.92 -68.61
CA PHE A 4 32.01 -16.18 -67.20
C PHE A 4 30.73 -16.97 -66.85
N SER A 5 30.92 -18.06 -66.09
CA SER A 5 29.87 -18.73 -65.30
C SER A 5 29.64 -17.97 -63.98
N SER A 6 28.39 -17.53 -63.74
CA SER A 6 27.99 -16.86 -62.49
C SER A 6 27.53 -17.89 -61.46
N ALA A 7 28.18 -17.92 -60.30
CA ALA A 7 27.76 -18.72 -59.15
C ALA A 7 26.66 -17.98 -58.38
N LEU A 8 25.49 -18.60 -58.24
CA LEU A 8 24.39 -18.12 -57.40
C LEU A 8 24.69 -18.52 -55.94
N LEU A 9 25.09 -17.57 -55.10
CA LEU A 9 25.18 -17.75 -53.65
C LEU A 9 23.79 -17.51 -53.03
N LEU A 10 23.14 -18.57 -52.56
CA LEU A 10 21.93 -18.51 -51.74
C LEU A 10 22.29 -17.90 -50.37
N ALA A 11 21.86 -16.68 -50.11
CA ALA A 11 21.89 -16.07 -48.79
C ALA A 11 20.72 -16.60 -47.95
N ALA A 12 21.02 -17.42 -46.93
CA ALA A 12 20.03 -17.85 -45.94
C ALA A 12 19.64 -16.67 -45.02
N PRO A 13 18.36 -16.43 -44.74
CA PRO A 13 17.94 -15.38 -43.82
C PRO A 13 18.31 -15.77 -42.38
N PHE A 14 19.24 -15.03 -41.78
CA PHE A 14 19.46 -15.07 -40.34
C PHE A 14 18.23 -14.50 -39.62
N ALA A 15 17.43 -15.36 -39.00
CA ALA A 15 16.39 -14.94 -38.08
C ALA A 15 17.05 -14.35 -36.83
N VAL A 16 17.00 -13.02 -36.68
CA VAL A 16 17.42 -12.33 -35.46
C VAL A 16 16.40 -12.67 -34.37
N ILE A 17 16.76 -13.61 -33.51
CA ILE A 17 16.00 -13.88 -32.29
C ILE A 17 16.29 -12.72 -31.34
N ALA A 18 15.42 -11.71 -31.35
CA ALA A 18 15.49 -10.64 -30.37
C ALA A 18 15.26 -11.24 -28.96
N PRO A 19 16.17 -11.03 -27.99
CA PRO A 19 15.93 -11.49 -26.63
C PRO A 19 14.67 -10.81 -26.11
N TYR A 20 13.73 -11.61 -25.61
CA TYR A 20 12.60 -11.10 -24.84
C TYR A 20 13.14 -10.33 -23.65
N ALA A 21 13.14 -8.99 -23.74
CA ALA A 21 13.46 -8.15 -22.61
C ALA A 21 12.37 -8.37 -21.56
N VAL A 22 12.70 -9.08 -20.48
CA VAL A 22 11.86 -9.11 -19.28
C VAL A 22 11.80 -7.68 -18.79
N ALA A 23 10.62 -7.05 -18.91
CA ALA A 23 10.43 -5.67 -18.46
C ALA A 23 10.84 -5.59 -16.98
N ALA A 24 11.82 -4.74 -16.67
CA ALA A 24 12.29 -4.54 -15.31
C ALA A 24 11.13 -4.06 -14.42
N GLN A 25 10.98 -4.68 -13.26
CA GLN A 25 9.91 -4.36 -12.31
C GLN A 25 10.01 -2.91 -11.86
N HIS A 26 8.88 -2.19 -11.84
CA HIS A 26 8.88 -0.76 -11.52
C HIS A 26 9.41 -0.53 -10.08
N PRO A 27 10.21 0.53 -9.80
CA PRO A 27 10.78 0.74 -8.46
C PRO A 27 9.76 0.74 -7.32
N ALA A 28 8.55 1.26 -7.57
CA ALA A 28 7.45 1.21 -6.59
C ALA A 28 6.99 -0.23 -6.25
N GLN A 29 6.99 -1.13 -7.24
CA GLN A 29 6.66 -2.54 -7.03
C GLN A 29 7.79 -3.25 -6.27
N THR A 30 9.05 -2.99 -6.62
CA THR A 30 10.22 -3.50 -5.89
C THR A 30 10.19 -3.06 -4.42
N GLN A 31 9.94 -1.78 -4.16
CA GLN A 31 9.80 -1.27 -2.80
C GLN A 31 8.62 -1.92 -2.07
N MET A 32 7.47 -2.10 -2.74
CA MET A 32 6.33 -2.76 -2.10
C MET A 32 6.60 -4.24 -1.79
N GLN A 33 7.29 -4.96 -2.66
CA GLN A 33 7.71 -6.33 -2.38
C GLN A 33 8.56 -6.38 -1.10
N GLN A 34 9.58 -5.52 -1.00
CA GLN A 34 10.43 -5.41 0.19
C GLN A 34 9.63 -5.06 1.46
N ASN A 35 8.66 -4.15 1.32
CA ASN A 35 7.78 -3.75 2.43
C ASN A 35 6.93 -4.94 2.92
N ILE A 36 6.32 -5.69 1.99
CA ILE A 36 5.52 -6.89 2.30
C ILE A 36 6.42 -7.92 2.99
N ASP A 37 7.57 -8.24 2.42
CA ASP A 37 8.48 -9.27 2.94
C ASP A 37 8.97 -8.92 4.36
N THR A 38 9.29 -7.64 4.60
CA THR A 38 9.71 -7.17 5.91
C THR A 38 8.58 -7.30 6.94
N VAL A 39 7.37 -6.87 6.61
CA VAL A 39 6.21 -6.99 7.52
C VAL A 39 5.86 -8.45 7.79
N LEU A 40 5.88 -9.32 6.77
CA LEU A 40 5.64 -10.76 6.93
C LEU A 40 6.72 -11.41 7.81
N LYS A 41 7.99 -11.03 7.65
CA LYS A 41 9.10 -11.52 8.47
C LYS A 41 8.90 -11.16 9.95
N ILE A 42 8.52 -9.92 10.24
CA ILE A 42 8.22 -9.49 11.63
C ILE A 42 7.02 -10.25 12.18
N ALA A 43 5.94 -10.36 11.40
CA ALA A 43 4.70 -11.01 11.82
C ALA A 43 4.90 -12.50 12.16
N ARG A 44 5.70 -13.20 11.36
CA ARG A 44 6.00 -14.63 11.51
C ARG A 44 7.11 -14.94 12.51
N ASN A 45 7.77 -13.93 13.07
CA ASN A 45 8.84 -14.15 14.04
C ASN A 45 8.27 -14.67 15.38
N THR A 46 8.51 -15.93 15.71
CA THR A 46 7.99 -16.58 16.93
C THR A 46 8.71 -16.16 18.21
N SER A 47 9.87 -15.51 18.13
CA SER A 47 10.59 -15.01 19.31
C SER A 47 10.11 -13.64 19.81
N LEU A 48 9.23 -12.98 19.06
CA LEU A 48 8.65 -11.69 19.45
C LEU A 48 7.25 -11.88 20.06
N SER A 49 6.99 -11.20 21.17
CA SER A 49 5.63 -10.99 21.68
C SER A 49 4.79 -10.17 20.69
N GLU A 50 3.46 -10.25 20.78
CA GLU A 50 2.54 -9.46 19.95
C GLU A 50 2.87 -7.96 20.02
N ALA A 51 3.09 -7.43 21.23
CA ALA A 51 3.43 -6.03 21.43
C ALA A 51 4.74 -5.62 20.73
N GLN A 52 5.78 -6.47 20.78
CA GLN A 52 7.02 -6.22 20.07
C GLN A 52 6.83 -6.22 18.56
N LYS A 53 6.02 -7.14 18.01
CA LYS A 53 5.73 -7.18 16.58
C LYS A 53 4.98 -5.92 16.14
N ILE A 54 3.94 -5.51 16.87
CA ILE A 54 3.18 -4.28 16.58
C ILE A 54 4.12 -3.09 16.54
N LYS A 55 4.97 -2.92 17.56
CA LYS A 55 5.93 -1.81 17.64
C LYS A 55 6.92 -1.80 16.46
N GLN A 56 7.43 -2.97 16.07
CA GLN A 56 8.36 -3.07 14.93
C GLN A 56 7.67 -2.77 13.59
N ILE A 57 6.47 -3.32 13.37
CA ILE A 57 5.67 -3.04 12.16
C ILE A 57 5.32 -1.56 12.09
N GLU A 58 4.91 -0.94 13.20
CA GLU A 58 4.61 0.48 13.26
C GLU A 58 5.85 1.33 12.93
N SER A 59 6.99 1.02 13.55
CA SER A 59 8.25 1.71 13.28
C SER A 59 8.62 1.65 11.80
N TYR A 60 8.47 0.48 11.18
CA TYR A 60 8.71 0.29 9.75
C TYR A 60 7.70 1.09 8.90
N ALA A 61 6.41 1.00 9.24
CA ALA A 61 5.33 1.69 8.54
C ALA A 61 5.49 3.21 8.56
N ASN A 62 6.05 3.79 9.64
CA ASN A 62 6.27 5.24 9.76
C ASN A 62 7.13 5.82 8.63
N ARG A 63 7.99 5.02 7.99
CA ARG A 63 8.82 5.45 6.86
C ARG A 63 8.04 5.52 5.55
N TYR A 64 7.05 4.64 5.37
CA TYR A 64 6.38 4.41 4.10
C TYR A 64 4.94 4.90 4.07
N LEU A 65 4.31 5.15 5.21
CA LEU A 65 2.96 5.71 5.28
C LEU A 65 3.00 7.24 5.35
N ASP A 66 2.14 7.87 4.57
CA ASP A 66 1.84 9.30 4.69
C ASP A 66 0.62 9.49 5.59
N TYR A 67 0.84 9.54 6.90
CA TYR A 67 -0.25 9.66 7.87
C TYR A 67 -1.02 10.97 7.75
N GLU A 68 -0.39 12.05 7.28
CA GLU A 68 -1.09 13.31 7.06
C GLU A 68 -2.07 13.18 5.90
N ARG A 69 -1.62 12.65 4.74
CA ARG A 69 -2.51 12.44 3.60
C ARG A 69 -3.59 11.40 3.90
N ILE A 70 -3.25 10.33 4.61
CA ILE A 70 -4.20 9.32 5.09
C ILE A 70 -5.28 9.97 5.95
N SER A 71 -4.88 10.79 6.93
CA SER A 71 -5.81 11.49 7.84
C SER A 71 -6.69 12.50 7.10
N ALA A 72 -6.08 13.30 6.22
CA ALA A 72 -6.78 14.27 5.39
C ALA A 72 -7.83 13.59 4.49
N MET A 73 -7.49 12.44 3.90
CA MET A 73 -8.44 11.67 3.10
C MET A 73 -9.54 11.05 3.95
N ALA A 74 -9.22 10.58 5.15
CA ALA A 74 -10.19 9.99 6.04
C ALA A 74 -11.21 11.04 6.50
N VAL A 75 -10.76 12.23 6.90
CA VAL A 75 -11.65 13.34 7.28
C VAL A 75 -12.38 13.93 6.06
N GLY A 76 -11.70 14.10 4.93
CA GLY A 76 -12.27 14.71 3.74
C GLY A 76 -12.37 16.24 3.83
N ALA A 77 -13.44 16.82 3.29
CA ALA A 77 -13.60 18.27 3.15
C ALA A 77 -13.35 19.09 4.44
N PRO A 78 -13.77 18.65 5.64
CA PRO A 78 -13.54 19.39 6.89
C PRO A 78 -12.06 19.55 7.27
N TRP A 79 -11.15 18.72 6.74
CA TRP A 79 -9.71 18.78 7.09
C TRP A 79 -9.09 20.17 6.89
N ARG A 80 -9.61 20.93 5.91
CA ARG A 80 -9.16 22.30 5.61
C ARG A 80 -9.40 23.28 6.77
N ASN A 81 -10.35 22.97 7.67
CA ASN A 81 -10.71 23.80 8.81
C ASN A 81 -9.93 23.44 10.08
N PHE A 82 -9.10 22.40 10.05
CA PHE A 82 -8.30 22.00 11.21
C PHE A 82 -7.11 22.96 11.36
N SER A 83 -6.91 23.47 12.57
CA SER A 83 -5.66 24.13 12.96
C SER A 83 -4.47 23.17 12.90
N VAL A 84 -3.25 23.69 12.88
CA VAL A 84 -2.02 22.87 12.90
C VAL A 84 -2.03 21.91 14.09
N LYS A 85 -2.39 22.40 15.29
CA LYS A 85 -2.49 21.56 16.48
C LYS A 85 -3.52 20.44 16.33
N GLN A 86 -4.72 20.75 15.82
CA GLN A 86 -5.77 19.77 15.59
C GLN A 86 -5.36 18.71 14.56
N LYS A 87 -4.63 19.10 13.51
CA LYS A 87 -4.08 18.14 12.54
C LYS A 87 -3.12 17.18 13.23
N THR A 88 -2.16 17.69 14.00
CA THR A 88 -1.21 16.86 14.76
C THR A 88 -1.92 15.92 15.72
N ASP A 89 -2.86 16.44 16.51
CA ASP A 89 -3.64 15.66 17.48
C ASP A 89 -4.47 14.57 16.79
N PHE A 90 -5.12 14.89 15.67
CA PHE A 90 -5.90 13.93 14.91
C PHE A 90 -5.00 12.87 14.26
N ILE A 91 -3.88 13.26 13.65
CA ILE A 91 -2.94 12.33 13.02
C ILE A 91 -2.43 11.32 14.04
N ALA A 92 -2.02 11.78 15.23
CA ALA A 92 -1.56 10.91 16.30
C ALA A 92 -2.66 9.93 16.73
N ALA A 93 -3.86 10.44 17.03
CA ALA A 93 -4.99 9.62 17.46
C ALA A 93 -5.42 8.61 16.38
N PHE A 94 -5.51 9.04 15.12
CA PHE A 94 -5.92 8.20 14.01
C PHE A 94 -4.88 7.14 13.70
N LYS A 95 -3.59 7.50 13.74
CA LYS A 95 -2.48 6.54 13.64
C LYS A 95 -2.61 5.46 14.71
N ASP A 96 -2.76 5.85 15.98
CA ASP A 96 -2.85 4.88 17.08
C ASP A 96 -4.05 3.94 16.92
N MET A 97 -5.20 4.47 16.49
CA MET A 97 -6.39 3.67 16.23
C MET A 97 -6.16 2.68 15.08
N VAL A 98 -5.69 3.16 13.93
CA VAL A 98 -5.45 2.36 12.72
C VAL A 98 -4.36 1.32 12.97
N VAL A 99 -3.22 1.70 13.56
CA VAL A 99 -2.13 0.78 13.91
C VAL A 99 -2.64 -0.30 14.85
N SER A 100 -3.37 0.05 15.91
CA SER A 100 -3.91 -0.96 16.84
C SER A 100 -4.80 -1.99 16.14
N MET A 101 -5.70 -1.54 15.26
CA MET A 101 -6.66 -2.41 14.57
C MET A 101 -6.01 -3.27 13.48
N TYR A 102 -5.18 -2.64 12.66
CA TYR A 102 -4.61 -3.27 11.48
C TYR A 102 -3.30 -3.98 11.77
N ALA A 103 -2.49 -3.58 12.77
CA ALA A 103 -1.34 -4.38 13.17
C ALA A 103 -1.82 -5.72 13.73
N ARG A 104 -2.85 -5.75 14.57
CA ARG A 104 -3.44 -7.03 15.03
C ARG A 104 -3.99 -7.87 13.87
N SER A 105 -4.74 -7.26 12.96
CA SER A 105 -5.28 -7.97 11.78
C SER A 105 -4.18 -8.44 10.82
N ALA A 106 -3.15 -7.61 10.63
CA ALA A 106 -1.97 -7.96 9.86
C ALA A 106 -1.18 -9.07 10.55
N LEU A 107 -1.08 -9.12 11.88
CA LEU A 107 -0.42 -10.21 12.59
C LEU A 107 -1.18 -11.53 12.45
N ILE A 108 -2.49 -11.52 12.73
CA ILE A 108 -3.36 -12.69 12.60
C ILE A 108 -3.37 -13.18 11.15
N GLY A 109 -3.52 -12.26 10.20
CA GLY A 109 -3.54 -12.56 8.78
C GLY A 109 -2.17 -13.01 8.27
N ALA A 110 -1.12 -12.21 8.43
CA ALA A 110 0.21 -12.44 7.82
C ALA A 110 0.93 -13.69 8.33
N ALA A 111 0.71 -14.10 9.58
CA ALA A 111 1.33 -15.30 10.12
C ALA A 111 0.97 -16.52 9.27
N ASP A 112 -0.30 -16.63 8.89
CA ASP A 112 -0.84 -17.78 8.17
C ASP A 112 -1.23 -17.50 6.70
N ALA A 113 -1.24 -16.24 6.27
CA ALA A 113 -1.61 -15.84 4.91
C ALA A 113 -0.42 -15.91 3.95
N LYS A 114 -0.73 -16.24 2.71
CA LYS A 114 0.18 -16.05 1.56
C LYS A 114 -0.13 -14.69 0.95
N VAL A 115 0.87 -13.82 0.88
CA VAL A 115 0.76 -12.53 0.18
C VAL A 115 1.68 -12.57 -1.02
N ARG A 116 1.16 -12.25 -2.19
CA ARG A 116 1.91 -12.27 -3.44
C ARG A 116 1.65 -10.99 -4.21
N LEU A 117 2.70 -10.23 -4.49
CA LEU A 117 2.60 -9.08 -5.38
C LEU A 117 2.19 -9.53 -6.79
N LEU A 118 1.41 -8.71 -7.49
CA LEU A 118 1.00 -8.95 -8.86
C LEU A 118 1.92 -8.13 -9.79
N PRO A 119 3.02 -8.70 -10.33
CA PRO A 119 4.05 -7.94 -11.04
C PRO A 119 3.54 -7.28 -12.32
N ASN A 120 2.54 -7.87 -12.97
CA ASN A 120 1.96 -7.35 -14.21
C ASN A 120 0.71 -6.47 -13.96
N LYS A 121 0.36 -6.19 -12.70
CA LYS A 121 -0.80 -5.37 -12.34
C LYS A 121 -0.34 -4.13 -11.57
N MET A 122 -0.24 -3.03 -12.30
CA MET A 122 0.02 -1.69 -11.77
C MET A 122 -0.73 -0.69 -12.63
N THR A 123 -1.30 0.35 -12.02
CA THR A 123 -1.87 1.49 -12.76
C THR A 123 -1.13 2.77 -12.37
N ALA A 124 -1.10 3.73 -13.29
CA ALA A 124 -0.51 5.04 -13.06
C ALA A 124 -1.46 6.14 -13.51
N ASN A 125 -1.57 7.19 -12.70
CA ASN A 125 -2.26 8.43 -13.05
C ASN A 125 -1.42 9.61 -12.57
N GLY A 126 -0.65 10.18 -13.50
CA GLY A 126 0.40 11.15 -13.18
C GLY A 126 1.42 10.54 -12.21
N LYS A 127 1.61 11.18 -11.06
CA LYS A 127 2.51 10.68 -10.00
C LYS A 127 1.88 9.64 -9.08
N ARG A 128 0.59 9.33 -9.23
CA ARG A 128 -0.11 8.34 -8.39
C ARG A 128 0.01 6.97 -9.04
N LEU A 129 0.35 5.97 -8.24
CA LEU A 129 0.51 4.59 -8.67
C LEU A 129 -0.40 3.71 -7.81
N ASP A 130 -1.07 2.73 -8.41
CA ASP A 130 -1.67 1.62 -7.66
C ASP A 130 -0.85 0.37 -7.94
N VAL A 131 -0.24 -0.19 -6.90
CA VAL A 131 0.46 -1.49 -6.95
C VAL A 131 -0.43 -2.53 -6.30
N PHE A 132 -0.50 -3.74 -6.85
CA PHE A 132 -1.45 -4.75 -6.40
C PHE A 132 -0.77 -5.98 -5.82
N SER A 133 -1.40 -6.60 -4.82
CA SER A 133 -1.09 -7.93 -4.33
C SER A 133 -2.36 -8.78 -4.19
N GLU A 134 -2.19 -10.08 -4.17
CA GLU A 134 -3.19 -11.06 -3.76
C GLU A 134 -2.83 -11.54 -2.34
N LEU A 135 -3.76 -11.40 -1.41
CA LEU A 135 -3.69 -11.98 -0.08
C LEU A 135 -4.60 -13.21 -0.04
N GLN A 136 -4.03 -14.37 0.23
CA GLN A 136 -4.74 -15.61 0.47
C GLN A 136 -4.67 -15.97 1.95
N THR A 137 -5.81 -16.01 2.61
CA THR A 137 -5.93 -16.42 4.02
C THR A 137 -5.82 -17.94 4.17
N LYS A 138 -5.64 -18.42 5.41
CA LYS A 138 -5.50 -19.84 5.75
C LYS A 138 -6.66 -20.71 5.24
N ASN A 139 -7.88 -20.18 5.24
CA ASN A 139 -9.08 -20.89 4.77
C ASN A 139 -9.24 -20.84 3.23
N GLY A 140 -8.25 -20.33 2.50
CA GLY A 140 -8.24 -20.28 1.05
C GLY A 140 -8.90 -19.03 0.44
N LYS A 141 -9.59 -18.20 1.24
CA LYS A 141 -10.20 -16.97 0.73
C LYS A 141 -9.13 -15.98 0.27
N LYS A 142 -9.34 -15.42 -0.92
CA LYS A 142 -8.45 -14.48 -1.59
C LYS A 142 -9.03 -13.07 -1.56
N TYR A 143 -8.15 -12.09 -1.41
CA TYR A 143 -8.46 -10.67 -1.43
C TYR A 143 -7.43 -9.97 -2.31
N GLU A 144 -7.87 -9.06 -3.15
CA GLU A 144 -6.98 -8.16 -3.86
C GLU A 144 -6.69 -6.92 -3.01
N VAL A 145 -5.42 -6.59 -2.84
CA VAL A 145 -5.00 -5.38 -2.11
C VAL A 145 -4.33 -4.43 -3.10
N ALA A 146 -4.88 -3.23 -3.25
CA ALA A 146 -4.26 -2.13 -3.97
C ALA A 146 -3.59 -1.15 -3.00
N TYR A 147 -2.28 -0.96 -3.15
CA TYR A 147 -1.48 0.03 -2.44
C TYR A 147 -1.42 1.30 -3.29
N GLN A 148 -2.07 2.37 -2.86
CA GLN A 148 -2.01 3.64 -3.57
C GLN A 148 -0.80 4.43 -3.09
N LEU A 149 0.11 4.67 -4.03
CA LEU A 149 1.46 5.17 -3.82
C LEU A 149 1.69 6.48 -4.56
N TYR A 150 2.66 7.25 -4.10
CA TYR A 150 3.23 8.36 -4.86
C TYR A 150 4.73 8.52 -4.55
N PRO A 151 5.55 9.01 -5.48
CA PRO A 151 6.97 9.25 -5.24
C PRO A 151 7.15 10.43 -4.27
N ALA A 152 8.00 10.24 -3.27
CA ALA A 152 8.39 11.20 -2.26
C ALA A 152 9.91 11.11 -2.07
N GLY A 153 10.66 11.88 -2.87
CA GLY A 153 12.11 11.75 -2.95
C GLY A 153 12.51 10.40 -3.55
N SER A 154 13.36 9.65 -2.86
CA SER A 154 13.84 8.33 -3.28
C SER A 154 12.92 7.17 -2.89
N ILE A 155 11.80 7.44 -2.20
CA ILE A 155 10.86 6.41 -1.75
C ILE A 155 9.46 6.64 -2.33
N TYR A 156 8.64 5.61 -2.30
CA TYR A 156 7.21 5.68 -2.60
C TYR A 156 6.42 5.62 -1.30
N LYS A 157 5.63 6.66 -1.01
CA LYS A 157 4.77 6.68 0.17
C LYS A 157 3.37 6.17 -0.16
N ILE A 158 2.85 5.29 0.69
CA ILE A 158 1.48 4.82 0.66
C ILE A 158 0.59 5.86 1.32
N TYR A 159 -0.50 6.21 0.65
CA TYR A 159 -1.50 7.14 1.19
C TYR A 159 -2.89 6.55 1.28
N ASN A 160 -3.11 5.34 0.73
CA ASN A 160 -4.35 4.61 0.85
C ASN A 160 -4.13 3.12 0.55
N PHE A 161 -4.97 2.28 1.15
CA PHE A 161 -5.08 0.87 0.84
C PHE A 161 -6.52 0.60 0.38
N ARG A 162 -6.67 -0.19 -0.68
CA ARG A 162 -7.98 -0.74 -1.06
C ARG A 162 -7.96 -2.25 -0.97
N VAL A 163 -8.98 -2.84 -0.36
CA VAL A 163 -9.17 -4.29 -0.31
C VAL A 163 -10.43 -4.61 -1.10
N ASP A 164 -10.32 -5.42 -2.14
CA ASP A 164 -11.40 -5.70 -3.10
C ASP A 164 -12.10 -4.42 -3.59
N GLY A 165 -11.30 -3.39 -3.90
CA GLY A 165 -11.78 -2.08 -4.35
C GLY A 165 -12.24 -1.13 -3.23
N ALA A 166 -12.57 -1.62 -2.04
CA ALA A 166 -13.01 -0.80 -0.93
C ALA A 166 -11.84 -0.10 -0.24
N SER A 167 -11.87 1.24 -0.18
CA SER A 167 -10.78 2.03 0.40
C SER A 167 -10.84 2.11 1.92
N LEU A 168 -9.77 1.67 2.57
CA LEU A 168 -9.64 1.65 4.03
C LEU A 168 -9.70 3.05 4.64
N VAL A 169 -9.15 4.08 3.98
CA VAL A 169 -9.20 5.45 4.50
C VAL A 169 -10.61 6.04 4.41
N THR A 170 -11.42 5.61 3.45
CA THR A 170 -12.77 6.17 3.25
C THR A 170 -13.84 5.55 4.14
N ILE A 171 -13.60 4.37 4.72
CA ILE A 171 -14.57 3.68 5.60
C ILE A 171 -14.97 4.56 6.80
N TYR A 172 -14.05 5.38 7.31
CA TYR A 172 -14.32 6.24 8.47
C TYR A 172 -14.88 7.62 8.11
N ARG A 173 -14.91 7.99 6.83
CA ARG A 173 -15.20 9.37 6.40
C ARG A 173 -16.58 9.84 6.85
N ASN A 174 -17.59 8.99 6.68
CA ASN A 174 -18.95 9.33 7.08
C ASN A 174 -19.06 9.51 8.61
N GLN A 175 -18.39 8.66 9.38
CA GLN A 175 -18.36 8.76 10.84
C GLN A 175 -17.64 10.02 11.32
N PHE A 176 -16.51 10.37 10.70
CA PHE A 176 -15.80 11.61 11.01
C PHE A 176 -16.63 12.85 10.68
N ASN A 177 -17.25 12.88 9.51
CA ASN A 177 -18.10 14.00 9.12
C ASN A 177 -19.26 14.18 10.10
N GLU A 178 -19.92 13.10 10.50
CA GLU A 178 -21.01 13.16 11.46
C GLU A 178 -20.54 13.61 12.85
N LEU A 179 -19.42 13.06 13.34
CA LEU A 179 -18.84 13.49 14.62
C LEU A 179 -18.41 14.96 14.62
N ILE A 180 -17.80 15.43 13.54
CA ILE A 180 -17.41 16.83 13.40
C ILE A 180 -18.65 17.73 13.37
N LYS A 181 -19.71 17.31 12.68
CA LYS A 181 -20.98 18.04 12.66
C LYS A 181 -21.63 18.12 14.04
N GLN A 182 -21.60 17.03 14.81
CA GLN A 182 -22.25 16.95 16.12
C GLN A 182 -21.44 17.56 17.25
N LYS A 183 -20.11 17.39 17.25
CA LYS A 183 -19.23 17.67 18.39
C LYS A 183 -18.07 18.61 18.07
N GLY A 184 -18.02 19.15 16.85
CA GLY A 184 -16.88 19.92 16.37
C GLY A 184 -15.62 19.08 16.16
N ILE A 185 -14.56 19.74 15.69
CA ILE A 185 -13.26 19.09 15.40
C ILE A 185 -12.66 18.48 16.67
N ASP A 186 -12.66 19.22 17.79
CA ASP A 186 -12.05 18.73 19.03
C ASP A 186 -12.82 17.55 19.62
N GLY A 187 -14.15 17.56 19.54
CA GLY A 187 -14.97 16.43 19.95
C GLY A 187 -14.76 15.19 19.07
N ALA A 188 -14.56 15.37 17.76
CA ALA A 188 -14.18 14.27 16.87
C ALA A 188 -12.80 13.70 17.23
N ILE A 189 -11.80 14.55 17.48
CA ILE A 189 -10.46 14.12 17.92
C ILE A 189 -10.54 13.33 19.23
N ALA A 190 -11.33 13.81 20.21
CA ALA A 190 -11.53 13.11 21.47
C ALA A 190 -12.17 11.73 21.26
N ALA A 191 -13.14 11.60 20.35
CA ALA A 191 -13.76 10.32 20.00
C ALA A 191 -12.76 9.33 19.38
N VAL A 192 -11.84 9.81 18.53
CA VAL A 192 -10.75 8.99 17.96
C VAL A 192 -9.78 8.54 19.05
N LYS A 193 -9.35 9.45 19.93
CA LYS A 193 -8.46 9.14 21.06
C LYS A 193 -9.07 8.07 21.97
N ALA A 194 -10.39 8.13 22.19
CA ALA A 194 -11.12 7.13 22.96
C ALA A 194 -11.35 5.80 22.21
N LYS A 195 -10.88 5.65 20.96
CA LYS A 195 -11.11 4.48 20.08
C LYS A 195 -12.59 4.09 19.99
N SER A 196 -13.48 5.08 20.04
CA SER A 196 -14.94 4.89 20.09
C SER A 196 -15.59 4.67 18.72
N LEU A 197 -14.79 4.66 17.65
CA LEU A 197 -15.26 4.43 16.29
C LEU A 197 -15.47 2.95 16.01
N LYS A 198 -16.60 2.61 15.42
CA LYS A 198 -16.91 1.25 15.00
C LYS A 198 -16.48 1.07 13.55
N LYS A 199 -15.87 -0.08 13.23
CA LYS A 199 -15.72 -0.50 11.85
C LYS A 199 -17.13 -0.74 11.29
N GLN A 200 -17.47 -0.07 10.18
CA GLN A 200 -18.69 -0.36 9.40
C GLN A 200 -18.48 -1.60 8.54
#